data_AF-A0A0F4YGX2-F1
#
_entry.id   AF-A0A0F4YGX2-F1
#
_cell.length_a   1.000
_cell.length_b   1.000
_cell.length_c   1.000
_cell.angle_alpha   90.00
_cell.angle_beta   90.00
_cell.angle_gamma   90.00
#
_symmetry.space_group_name_H-M   'P 1'
#
loop_
_entity.id
_entity.type
_entity.pdbx_description
1 polymer ?
#
loop_
_entity_poly.entity_id
_entity_poly.type
_entity_poly.pdbx_seq_one_letter_code
_entity_poly.pdbx_strand_id
1 'polypeptide(L)'
;RKEKREKCQRANTLDYVGGGHMGSPAVSVERLANDETEQAVAELMEYFGHKKVDAFVDLEIGGANGLQGLALGSTKNLGCPTVDADFMGML
;
A
#
# COMPACT_ATOMS: atom_id res chain seq x y z
N ARG A 1 -21.08 -25.12 -6.72
CA ARG A 1 -20.05 -24.89 -7.79
C ARG A 1 -19.75 -23.41 -8.02
N LYS A 2 -20.76 -22.50 -8.08
CA LYS A 2 -20.55 -21.03 -8.16
C LYS A 2 -19.83 -20.45 -6.93
N GLU A 3 -20.24 -20.85 -5.73
CA GLU A 3 -19.67 -20.40 -4.46
C GLU A 3 -18.18 -20.76 -4.27
N LYS A 4 -17.75 -21.94 -4.77
CA LYS A 4 -16.33 -22.33 -4.82
C LYS A 4 -15.54 -21.50 -5.83
N ARG A 5 -16.16 -21.02 -6.91
CA ARG A 5 -15.53 -20.13 -7.90
C ARG A 5 -15.38 -18.70 -7.36
N GLU A 6 -16.37 -18.17 -6.64
CA GLU A 6 -16.26 -16.86 -5.98
C GLU A 6 -15.23 -16.88 -4.86
N LYS A 7 -15.16 -17.95 -4.04
CA LYS A 7 -14.10 -18.12 -3.03
C LYS A 7 -12.70 -18.23 -3.67
N CYS A 8 -12.58 -18.89 -4.81
CA CYS A 8 -11.33 -19.02 -5.55
C CYS A 8 -10.94 -17.72 -6.28
N GLN A 9 -11.91 -16.92 -6.74
CA GLN A 9 -11.67 -15.59 -7.30
C GLN A 9 -11.22 -14.60 -6.23
N ARG A 10 -11.83 -14.60 -5.03
CA ARG A 10 -11.37 -13.77 -3.90
C ARG A 10 -9.99 -14.15 -3.36
N ALA A 11 -9.57 -15.40 -3.53
CA ALA A 11 -8.24 -15.87 -3.11
C ALA A 11 -7.14 -15.58 -4.15
N ASN A 12 -7.50 -15.10 -5.34
CA ASN A 12 -6.60 -14.85 -6.47
C ASN A 12 -6.68 -13.39 -6.98
N THR A 13 -7.29 -12.48 -6.22
CA THR A 13 -7.20 -11.05 -6.53
C THR A 13 -5.80 -10.59 -6.13
N LEU A 14 -5.00 -10.18 -7.11
CA LEU A 14 -3.72 -9.52 -6.83
C LEU A 14 -4.06 -8.10 -6.37
N ASP A 15 -3.94 -7.84 -5.08
CA ASP A 15 -4.24 -6.53 -4.51
C ASP A 15 -2.95 -5.73 -4.40
N TYR A 16 -2.89 -4.66 -5.18
CA TYR A 16 -1.86 -3.64 -5.10
C TYR A 16 -2.44 -2.44 -4.36
N VAL A 17 -1.82 -2.10 -3.23
CA VAL A 17 -2.20 -0.92 -2.44
C VAL A 17 -1.16 0.15 -2.69
N GLY A 18 -1.60 1.34 -3.14
CA GLY A 18 -0.76 2.50 -3.37
C GLY A 18 -1.23 3.70 -2.55
N GLY A 19 -0.26 4.44 -2.01
CA GLY A 19 -0.50 5.62 -1.17
C GLY A 19 0.66 6.62 -1.29
N GLY A 20 0.43 7.84 -0.81
CA GLY A 20 1.44 8.88 -0.81
C GLY A 20 1.00 10.12 -0.04
N HIS A 21 1.96 10.90 0.41
CA HIS A 21 1.73 12.18 1.07
C HIS A 21 1.55 13.29 0.04
N MET A 22 0.61 14.21 0.32
CA MET A 22 0.38 15.41 -0.47
C MET A 22 0.43 16.64 0.45
N GLY A 23 1.23 17.64 0.09
CA GLY A 23 1.39 18.86 0.89
C GLY A 23 2.76 19.51 0.74
N SER A 24 3.00 20.57 1.52
CA SER A 24 4.31 21.24 1.56
C SER A 24 5.35 20.36 2.28
N PRO A 25 6.56 20.18 1.72
CA PRO A 25 7.64 19.43 2.38
C PRO A 25 7.98 19.95 3.78
N ALA A 26 7.83 21.25 4.03
CA ALA A 26 8.10 21.84 5.35
C ALA A 26 7.15 21.27 6.43
N VAL A 27 5.87 21.06 6.08
CA VAL A 27 4.87 20.52 7.01
C VAL A 27 5.18 19.06 7.34
N SER A 28 5.73 18.29 6.40
CA SER A 28 6.17 16.91 6.63
C SER A 28 7.38 16.79 7.56
N VAL A 29 8.16 17.85 7.74
CA VAL A 29 9.30 17.90 8.68
C VAL A 29 8.87 18.44 10.04
N GLU A 30 7.92 19.37 10.07
CA GLU A 30 7.41 19.98 11.31
C GLU A 30 6.44 19.07 12.06
N ARG A 31 5.66 18.26 11.34
CA ARG A 31 4.71 17.30 11.91
C ARG A 31 5.40 15.96 12.17
N LEU A 32 5.24 15.44 13.39
CA LEU A 32 5.70 14.10 13.74
C LEU A 32 5.05 13.05 12.82
N ALA A 33 5.87 12.12 12.34
CA ALA A 33 5.39 10.95 11.61
C ALA A 33 4.44 10.15 12.50
N ASN A 34 3.24 9.90 12.00
CA ASN A 34 2.21 9.15 12.69
C ASN A 34 1.88 7.87 11.89
N ASP A 35 1.14 6.95 12.48
CA ASP A 35 0.78 5.64 11.92
C ASP A 35 -0.48 5.67 11.02
N GLU A 36 -0.94 6.86 10.62
CA GLU A 36 -2.17 7.07 9.86
C GLU A 36 -2.24 6.25 8.57
N THR A 37 -1.11 6.08 7.88
CA THR A 37 -1.07 5.27 6.66
C THR A 37 -1.18 3.78 6.96
N GLU A 38 -0.57 3.29 8.04
CA GLU A 38 -0.67 1.88 8.45
C GLU A 38 -2.11 1.53 8.84
N GLN A 39 -2.76 2.44 9.59
CA GLN A 39 -4.17 2.31 9.98
C GLN A 39 -5.09 2.32 8.76
N ALA A 40 -4.88 3.24 7.81
CA ALA A 40 -5.68 3.31 6.59
C ALA A 40 -5.59 2.03 5.75
N VAL A 41 -4.39 1.45 5.65
CA VAL A 41 -4.19 0.17 4.96
C VAL A 41 -4.90 -0.97 5.70
N ALA A 42 -4.82 -1.01 7.03
CA ALA A 42 -5.50 -2.03 7.82
C ALA A 42 -7.03 -1.95 7.67
N GLU A 43 -7.62 -0.75 7.71
CA GLU A 43 -9.04 -0.53 7.47
C GLU A 43 -9.45 -0.93 6.05
N LEU A 44 -8.62 -0.63 5.04
CA LEU A 44 -8.87 -1.00 3.66
C LEU A 44 -8.87 -2.54 3.48
N MET A 45 -7.90 -3.21 4.11
CA MET A 45 -7.83 -4.66 4.14
C MET A 45 -9.06 -5.28 4.82
N GLU A 46 -9.51 -4.71 5.94
CA GLU A 46 -10.73 -5.16 6.63
C GLU A 46 -11.98 -4.97 5.76
N TYR A 47 -12.13 -3.79 5.14
CA TYR A 47 -13.28 -3.45 4.30
C TYR A 47 -13.44 -4.41 3.11
N PHE A 48 -12.34 -4.72 2.42
CA PHE A 48 -12.38 -5.66 1.32
C PHE A 48 -12.33 -7.14 1.78
N GLY A 49 -12.07 -7.40 3.06
CA GLY A 49 -11.99 -8.75 3.64
C GLY A 49 -10.69 -9.49 3.31
N HIS A 50 -9.60 -8.76 3.07
CA HIS A 50 -8.29 -9.31 2.73
C HIS A 50 -7.50 -9.61 4.00
N LYS A 51 -6.95 -10.82 4.07
CA LYS A 51 -6.09 -11.24 5.18
C LYS A 51 -4.61 -10.95 4.92
N LYS A 52 -4.26 -10.70 3.66
CA LYS A 52 -2.90 -10.47 3.20
C LYS A 52 -2.96 -9.66 1.90
N VAL A 53 -1.96 -8.82 1.71
CA VAL A 53 -1.67 -8.12 0.45
C VAL A 53 -0.50 -8.84 -0.23
N ASP A 54 -0.58 -9.04 -1.54
CA ASP A 54 0.47 -9.74 -2.29
C ASP A 54 1.70 -8.86 -2.52
N ALA A 55 1.50 -7.57 -2.78
CA ALA A 55 2.57 -6.59 -2.91
C ALA A 55 2.12 -5.13 -2.70
N PHE A 56 3.04 -4.28 -2.26
CA PHE A 56 2.87 -2.82 -2.32
C PHE A 56 3.43 -2.25 -3.61
N VAL A 57 2.77 -1.23 -4.15
CA VAL A 57 3.23 -0.45 -5.30
C VAL A 57 3.12 1.02 -4.93
N ASP A 58 4.19 1.78 -5.09
CA ASP A 58 4.17 3.21 -4.78
C ASP A 58 3.52 4.01 -5.91
N LEU A 59 2.62 4.92 -5.53
CA LEU A 59 2.09 5.95 -6.43
C LEU A 59 3.16 7.06 -6.51
N GLU A 60 4.29 6.80 -7.18
CA GLU A 60 5.48 7.67 -7.09
C GLU A 60 5.12 9.14 -7.39
N ILE A 61 5.63 10.02 -6.53
CA ILE A 61 5.81 11.48 -6.68
C ILE A 61 7.19 11.81 -6.04
N GLY A 62 8.23 11.04 -6.39
CA GLY A 62 9.59 11.07 -5.83
C GLY A 62 9.69 11.10 -4.29
N GLY A 63 10.91 11.21 -3.76
CA GLY A 63 11.16 11.54 -2.35
C GLY A 63 10.56 10.56 -1.34
N ALA A 64 9.86 11.09 -0.32
CA ALA A 64 9.32 10.30 0.78
C ALA A 64 8.21 9.32 0.35
N ASN A 65 7.53 9.58 -0.76
CA ASN A 65 6.44 8.72 -1.25
C ASN A 65 6.99 7.40 -1.80
N GLY A 66 8.16 7.39 -2.45
CA GLY A 66 8.83 6.17 -2.90
C GLY A 66 9.49 5.36 -1.77
N LEU A 67 9.49 5.88 -0.54
CA LEU A 67 9.95 5.14 0.65
C LEU A 67 8.78 4.52 1.43
N GLN A 68 7.54 4.93 1.13
CA GLN A 68 6.38 4.54 1.91
C GLN A 68 5.99 3.09 1.68
N GLY A 69 6.02 2.61 0.43
CA GLY A 69 5.80 1.21 0.09
C GLY A 69 6.86 0.29 0.69
N LEU A 70 8.10 0.74 0.81
CA LEU A 70 9.18 0.00 1.49
C LEU A 70 8.93 -0.11 3.00
N ALA A 71 8.45 0.96 3.63
CA ALA A 71 8.12 0.97 5.05
C ALA A 71 6.91 0.05 5.35
N LEU A 72 5.86 0.10 4.52
CA LEU A 72 4.66 -0.73 4.66
C LEU A 72 4.92 -2.22 4.34
N GLY A 73 5.75 -2.50 3.32
CA GLY A 73 6.15 -3.85 2.94
C GLY A 73 7.12 -4.52 3.91
N SER A 74 7.78 -3.74 4.77
CA SER A 74 8.67 -4.21 5.82
C SER A 74 8.06 -5.32 6.69
N THR A 75 8.90 -6.24 7.16
CA THR A 75 8.52 -7.30 8.10
C THR A 75 8.02 -6.77 9.46
N LYS A 76 8.25 -5.49 9.77
CA LYS A 76 7.67 -4.82 10.94
C LYS A 76 6.19 -4.50 10.78
N ASN A 77 5.72 -4.36 9.54
CA ASN A 77 4.36 -3.97 9.20
C ASN A 77 3.65 -5.17 8.56
N LEU A 78 3.47 -5.19 7.23
CA LEU A 78 2.69 -6.22 6.54
C LEU A 78 3.53 -7.40 6.04
N GLY A 79 4.85 -7.25 5.95
CA GLY A 79 5.76 -8.33 5.54
C GLY A 79 5.46 -8.86 4.14
N CYS A 80 5.22 -7.97 3.18
CA CYS A 80 4.95 -8.31 1.79
C CYS A 80 5.91 -7.55 0.87
N PRO A 81 6.23 -8.11 -0.31
CA PRO A 81 7.17 -7.48 -1.23
C PRO A 81 6.67 -6.12 -1.71
N THR A 82 7.58 -5.18 -1.87
CA THR A 82 7.31 -3.88 -2.52
C THR A 82 7.82 -3.96 -3.95
N VAL A 83 6.97 -3.63 -4.91
CA VAL A 83 7.33 -3.50 -6.32
C VAL A 83 7.76 -2.06 -6.55
N ASP A 84 9.02 -1.89 -6.94
CA ASP A 84 9.59 -0.62 -7.39
C ASP A 84 9.11 -0.36 -8.83
N ALA A 85 7.86 0.08 -8.94
CA ALA A 85 7.23 0.48 -10.17
C ALA A 85 6.21 1.56 -9.84
N ASP A 86 6.15 2.59 -10.67
CA ASP A 86 5.27 3.71 -10.44
C ASP A 86 4.64 4.23 -11.73
N PHE A 87 3.69 5.15 -11.55
CA PHE A 87 2.98 5.78 -12.64
C PHE A 87 3.67 7.07 -13.14
N MET A 88 4.84 7.45 -12.62
CA MET A 88 5.60 8.62 -13.09
C MET A 88 6.48 8.33 -14.30
N GLY A 89 6.87 7.07 -14.52
CA GLY A 89 7.62 6.62 -15.70
C GLY A 89 6.86 6.69 -17.05
N MET A 90 5.77 7.45 -17.15
CA MET A 90 5.07 7.69 -18.42
C MET A 90 5.96 8.53 -19.36
N LEU A 91 6.66 7.85 -20.28
CA LEU A 91 7.12 8.42 -21.56
C LEU A 91 6.00 8.34 -22.61
#